data_AF-A0A947YQ51-F1
#
_entry.id   AF-A0A947YQ51-F1
#
_cell.length_a   1.000
_cell.length_b   1.000
_cell.length_c   1.000
_cell.angle_alpha   90.00
_cell.angle_beta   90.00
_cell.angle_gamma   90.00
#
_symmetry.space_group_name_H-M   'P 1'
#
loop_
_entity.id
_entity.type
_entity.pdbx_description
1 polymer ?
#
loop_
_entity_poly.entity_id
_entity_poly.type
_entity_poly.pdbx_seq_one_letter_code
_entity_poly.pdbx_strand_id
1 'polypeptide(L)'
;MIPDEIVDQIREAADIVEIIGEHLSLKKSGANFRANCPFHTEKTPSFMVSPSKKIWHCFGCGLGGNVFSFLMKIEGISFFEVLRLLAKRYGISLPKLEDKKEDQVKDRLYKINALAVSFYQDSLFSPKGERALSYLNKRGFKKEAVREFKLGYSQDKWDGLFSYLSSRGISSKEIEACGLIIPNQTGSYYDRFRGRIIFPIFDQLRRPIGFGARVLDNSLPKYINSPETSLYHKGKNLYGLSLSKEEIRKENKALIVEGYLD
;
A
#
# COMPACT_ATOMS: atom_id res chain seq x y z
N MET A 1 -26.28 0.27 1.54
CA MET A 1 -26.23 1.26 2.64
C MET A 1 -25.93 0.49 3.92
N ILE A 2 -24.98 0.92 4.76
CA ILE A 2 -24.71 0.27 6.05
C ILE A 2 -25.79 0.73 7.03
N PRO A 3 -26.43 -0.16 7.80
CA PRO A 3 -27.28 0.26 8.90
C PRO A 3 -26.51 1.17 9.85
N ASP A 4 -27.06 2.34 10.18
CA ASP A 4 -26.43 3.30 11.09
C ASP A 4 -26.10 2.66 12.44
N GLU A 5 -26.94 1.71 12.88
CA GLU A 5 -26.74 0.88 14.08
C GLU A 5 -25.39 0.15 14.10
N ILE A 6 -24.91 -0.34 12.95
CA ILE A 6 -23.63 -1.06 12.85
C ILE A 6 -22.46 -0.08 12.88
N VAL A 7 -22.62 1.07 12.23
CA VAL A 7 -21.62 2.15 12.27
C VAL A 7 -21.45 2.64 13.70
N ASP A 8 -22.56 2.82 14.41
CA ASP A 8 -22.57 3.20 15.82
C ASP A 8 -22.01 2.10 16.72
N GLN A 9 -22.35 0.83 16.48
CA GLN A 9 -21.77 -0.27 17.23
C GLN A 9 -20.23 -0.30 17.12
N ILE A 10 -19.69 -0.09 15.92
CA ILE A 10 -18.24 -0.01 15.68
C ILE A 10 -17.66 1.24 16.36
N ARG A 11 -18.34 2.39 16.26
CA ARG A 11 -17.93 3.64 16.92
C ARG A 11 -17.88 3.49 18.43
N GLU A 12 -18.82 2.77 19.00
CA GLU A 12 -18.93 2.56 20.43
C GLU A 12 -17.89 1.56 20.93
N ALA A 13 -17.62 0.50 20.17
CA ALA A 13 -16.57 -0.47 20.49
C ALA A 13 -15.15 0.09 20.34
N ALA A 14 -14.97 1.08 19.46
CA ALA A 14 -13.67 1.66 19.18
C ALA A 14 -13.17 2.57 20.31
N ASP A 15 -12.08 2.16 20.97
CA ASP A 15 -11.34 3.07 21.85
C ASP A 15 -10.53 4.06 21.00
N ILE A 16 -10.99 5.31 20.98
CA ILE A 16 -10.36 6.38 20.20
C ILE A 16 -8.95 6.73 20.72
N VAL A 17 -8.69 6.55 22.01
CA VAL A 17 -7.37 6.85 22.62
C VAL A 17 -6.38 5.79 22.20
N GLU A 18 -6.77 4.52 22.27
CA GLU A 18 -5.94 3.39 21.83
C GLU A 18 -5.61 3.54 20.34
N ILE A 19 -6.63 3.71 19.51
CA ILE A 19 -6.46 3.80 18.06
C ILE A 19 -5.59 5.01 17.67
N ILE A 20 -5.84 6.20 18.22
CA ILE A 20 -5.00 7.36 17.91
C ILE A 20 -3.59 7.17 18.49
N GLY A 21 -3.47 6.53 19.65
CA GLY A 21 -2.21 6.20 20.32
C GLY A 21 -1.28 5.31 19.48
N GLU A 22 -1.83 4.49 18.57
CA GLU A 22 -1.05 3.72 17.60
C GLU A 22 -0.31 4.62 16.58
N HIS A 23 -0.80 5.85 16.34
CA HIS A 23 -0.22 6.78 15.37
C HIS A 23 0.49 7.97 16.03
N LEU A 24 0.08 8.39 17.22
CA LEU A 24 0.57 9.58 17.92
C LEU A 24 0.97 9.27 19.36
N SER A 25 2.08 9.86 19.82
CA SER A 25 2.44 9.82 21.24
C SER A 25 1.53 10.74 22.06
N LEU A 26 0.47 10.15 22.61
CA LEU A 26 -0.54 10.85 23.41
C LEU A 26 -0.03 11.09 24.85
N LYS A 27 -0.11 12.34 25.30
CA LYS A 27 0.17 12.73 26.70
C LYS A 27 -1.13 13.09 27.42
N LYS A 28 -1.31 12.59 28.63
CA LYS A 28 -2.50 12.90 29.44
C LYS A 28 -2.53 14.40 29.80
N SER A 29 -3.70 15.01 29.68
CA SER A 29 -3.95 16.43 29.93
C SER A 29 -5.33 16.58 30.58
N GLY A 30 -5.38 16.44 31.92
CA GLY A 30 -6.63 16.35 32.67
C GLY A 30 -7.42 15.09 32.29
N ALA A 31 -8.68 15.28 31.88
CA ALA A 31 -9.54 14.20 31.40
C ALA A 31 -9.32 13.82 29.92
N ASN A 32 -8.51 14.61 29.20
CA ASN A 32 -8.24 14.44 27.77
C ASN A 32 -6.79 14.00 27.54
N PHE A 33 -6.45 13.74 26.29
CA PHE A 33 -5.09 13.49 25.83
C PHE A 33 -4.69 14.54 24.80
N ARG A 34 -3.39 14.83 24.70
CA ARG A 34 -2.85 15.79 23.73
C ARG A 34 -1.61 15.26 23.01
N ALA A 35 -1.42 15.70 21.77
CA ALA A 35 -0.25 15.44 20.95
C ALA A 35 -0.01 16.59 19.96
N ASN A 36 1.11 16.54 19.24
CA ASN A 36 1.29 17.38 18.05
C ASN A 36 0.42 16.81 16.93
N CYS A 37 -0.23 17.68 16.17
CA CYS A 37 -1.10 17.30 15.09
C CYS A 37 -0.31 16.65 13.94
N PRO A 38 -0.74 15.49 13.42
CA PRO A 38 -0.10 14.88 12.25
C PRO A 38 -0.47 15.56 10.93
N PHE A 39 -1.48 16.45 10.94
CA PHE A 39 -2.05 17.03 9.73
C PHE A 39 -1.54 18.44 9.42
N HIS A 40 -0.72 19.03 10.30
CA HIS A 40 -0.05 20.29 10.05
C HIS A 40 1.20 20.40 10.93
N THR A 41 2.14 21.25 10.54
CA THR A 41 3.40 21.43 11.28
C THR A 41 3.21 22.42 12.43
N GLU A 42 3.54 21.99 13.65
CA GLU A 42 3.48 22.82 14.85
C GLU A 42 4.57 22.47 15.86
N LYS A 43 4.90 23.41 16.76
CA LYS A 43 5.84 23.20 17.87
C LYS A 43 5.14 22.89 19.19
N THR A 44 3.93 23.40 19.36
CA THR A 44 3.14 23.24 20.59
C THR A 44 1.99 22.27 20.34
N PRO A 45 1.75 21.26 21.21
CA PRO A 45 0.72 20.27 20.95
C PRO A 45 -0.69 20.89 20.94
N SER A 46 -1.36 20.91 19.79
CA SER A 46 -2.75 21.41 19.65
C SER A 46 -3.77 20.32 19.33
N PHE A 47 -3.31 19.09 19.05
CA PHE A 47 -4.18 17.94 18.84
C PHE A 47 -4.68 17.42 20.19
N MET A 48 -6.00 17.39 20.38
CA MET A 48 -6.65 16.93 21.60
C MET A 48 -7.56 15.74 21.30
N VAL A 49 -7.53 14.71 22.15
CA VAL A 49 -8.41 13.55 22.10
C VAL A 49 -9.25 13.54 23.38
N SER A 50 -10.56 13.44 23.22
CA SER A 50 -11.51 13.36 24.33
C SER A 50 -12.12 11.97 24.39
N PRO A 51 -11.74 11.13 25.39
CA PRO A 51 -12.27 9.78 25.53
C PRO A 51 -13.77 9.78 25.79
N SER A 52 -14.24 10.66 26.68
CA SER A 52 -15.65 10.75 27.07
C SER A 52 -16.55 11.16 25.91
N LYS A 53 -16.06 12.01 25.01
CA LYS A 53 -16.79 12.45 23.82
C LYS A 53 -16.54 11.56 22.60
N LYS A 54 -15.59 10.62 22.67
CA LYS A 54 -15.12 9.79 21.54
C LYS A 54 -14.76 10.59 20.27
N ILE A 55 -14.15 11.76 20.46
CA ILE A 55 -13.73 12.65 19.38
C ILE A 55 -12.29 13.13 19.56
N TRP A 56 -11.71 13.62 18.47
CA TRP A 56 -10.49 14.38 18.45
C TRP A 56 -10.72 15.74 17.79
N HIS A 57 -9.92 16.72 18.17
CA HIS A 57 -9.91 18.05 17.57
C HIS A 57 -8.53 18.68 17.67
N CYS A 58 -8.08 19.29 16.58
CA CYS A 58 -6.85 20.05 16.51
C CYS A 58 -7.17 21.55 16.61
N PHE A 59 -6.73 22.18 17.70
CA PHE A 59 -6.93 23.61 17.92
C PHE A 59 -6.03 24.51 17.05
N GLY A 60 -5.00 23.96 16.40
CA GLY A 60 -4.14 24.69 15.47
C GLY A 60 -4.73 24.81 14.06
N CYS A 61 -5.25 23.71 13.50
CA CYS A 61 -5.75 23.68 12.11
C CYS A 61 -7.27 23.52 11.97
N GLY A 62 -8.01 23.37 13.09
CA GLY A 62 -9.46 23.24 13.12
C GLY A 62 -10.00 21.88 12.64
N LEU A 63 -9.13 20.94 12.26
CA LEU A 63 -9.55 19.59 11.90
C LEU A 63 -10.01 18.83 13.15
N GLY A 64 -11.07 18.04 13.02
CA GLY A 64 -11.57 17.20 14.08
C GLY A 64 -12.58 16.18 13.59
N GLY A 65 -13.00 15.29 14.47
CA GLY A 65 -14.03 14.30 14.21
C GLY A 65 -13.91 13.09 15.13
N ASN A 66 -14.43 11.95 14.66
CA ASN A 66 -14.39 10.67 15.39
C ASN A 66 -13.23 9.79 14.90
N VAL A 67 -13.18 8.56 15.44
CA VAL A 67 -12.19 7.54 15.06
C VAL A 67 -12.14 7.26 13.56
N PHE A 68 -13.29 7.26 12.87
CA PHE A 68 -13.33 7.01 11.43
C PHE A 68 -12.64 8.14 10.66
N SER A 69 -13.00 9.38 10.96
CA SER A 69 -12.42 10.56 10.31
C SER A 69 -10.90 10.67 10.52
N PHE A 70 -10.42 10.20 11.69
CA PHE A 70 -8.99 10.14 11.97
C PHE A 70 -8.30 9.13 11.05
N LEU A 71 -8.78 7.87 11.03
CA LEU A 71 -8.20 6.79 10.23
C LEU A 71 -8.26 7.09 8.73
N MET A 72 -9.39 7.62 8.25
CA MET A 72 -9.51 8.07 6.86
C MET A 72 -8.45 9.11 6.49
N LYS A 73 -8.17 10.07 7.39
CA LYS A 73 -7.18 11.12 7.12
C LYS A 73 -5.74 10.63 7.27
N ILE A 74 -5.44 9.86 8.31
CA ILE A 74 -4.07 9.45 8.63
C ILE A 74 -3.58 8.32 7.72
N GLU A 75 -4.47 7.41 7.32
CA GLU A 75 -4.13 6.28 6.45
C GLU A 75 -4.50 6.51 4.98
N GLY A 76 -5.29 7.55 4.68
CA GLY A 76 -5.71 7.87 3.31
C GLY A 76 -6.68 6.85 2.71
N ILE A 77 -7.42 6.13 3.56
CA ILE A 77 -8.36 5.07 3.16
C ILE A 77 -9.81 5.56 3.21
N SER A 78 -10.68 4.90 2.44
CA SER A 78 -12.10 5.21 2.37
C SER A 78 -12.82 4.87 3.68
N PHE A 79 -14.00 5.47 3.88
CA PHE A 79 -14.85 5.16 5.03
C PHE A 79 -15.16 3.66 5.15
N PHE A 80 -15.38 2.98 4.02
CA PHE A 80 -15.66 1.54 3.99
C PHE A 80 -14.44 0.71 4.36
N GLU A 81 -13.25 1.12 3.94
CA GLU A 81 -12.00 0.47 4.35
C GLU A 81 -11.79 0.59 5.86
N VAL A 82 -12.04 1.77 6.44
CA VAL A 82 -11.98 1.96 7.90
C VAL A 82 -13.02 1.10 8.61
N LEU A 83 -14.25 1.06 8.11
CA LEU A 83 -15.30 0.22 8.69
C LEU A 83 -14.91 -1.26 8.68
N ARG A 84 -14.40 -1.78 7.56
CA ARG A 84 -13.92 -3.17 7.47
C ARG A 84 -12.76 -3.42 8.43
N LEU A 85 -11.83 -2.48 8.54
CA LEU A 85 -10.69 -2.56 9.46
C LEU A 85 -11.15 -2.67 10.91
N LEU A 86 -12.01 -1.75 11.36
CA LEU A 86 -12.51 -1.70 12.73
C LEU A 86 -13.48 -2.84 13.03
N ALA A 87 -14.38 -3.17 12.10
CA ALA A 87 -15.29 -4.30 12.25
C ALA A 87 -14.53 -5.62 12.44
N LYS A 88 -13.49 -5.85 11.63
CA LYS A 88 -12.62 -7.03 11.79
C LYS A 88 -11.88 -7.01 13.14
N ARG A 89 -11.38 -5.85 13.57
CA ARG A 89 -10.67 -5.69 14.84
C ARG A 89 -11.56 -6.00 16.05
N TYR A 90 -12.80 -5.54 16.03
CA TYR A 90 -13.76 -5.70 17.14
C TYR A 90 -14.71 -6.88 16.97
N GLY A 91 -14.50 -7.75 15.97
CA GLY A 91 -15.34 -8.93 15.73
C GLY A 91 -16.78 -8.61 15.35
N ILE A 92 -17.06 -7.42 14.80
CA ILE A 92 -18.39 -6.98 14.39
C ILE A 92 -18.63 -7.43 12.94
N SER A 93 -19.73 -8.14 12.70
CA SER A 93 -20.10 -8.58 11.36
C SER A 93 -20.69 -7.43 10.55
N LEU A 94 -20.06 -7.09 9.43
CA LEU A 94 -20.67 -6.17 8.46
C LEU A 94 -21.63 -6.95 7.55
N PRO A 95 -22.84 -6.44 7.27
CA PRO A 95 -23.67 -6.99 6.21
C PRO A 95 -22.88 -6.95 4.90
N LYS A 96 -23.14 -7.92 4.00
CA LYS A 96 -22.59 -7.88 2.64
C LYS A 96 -23.12 -6.64 1.94
N LEU A 97 -22.37 -5.57 2.02
CA LEU A 97 -22.67 -4.32 1.36
C LEU A 97 -22.28 -4.46 -0.09
N GLU A 98 -23.18 -4.05 -0.98
CA GLU A 98 -22.79 -3.72 -2.34
C GLU A 98 -21.76 -2.59 -2.26
N ASP A 99 -20.49 -2.98 -2.27
CA ASP A 99 -19.37 -2.06 -2.37
C ASP A 99 -19.67 -1.06 -3.51
N LYS A 100 -19.44 0.23 -3.29
CA LYS A 100 -19.53 1.22 -4.38
C LYS A 100 -18.70 0.67 -5.54
N LYS A 101 -19.22 0.75 -6.77
CA LYS A 101 -18.54 0.19 -7.96
C LYS A 101 -17.05 0.59 -8.04
N GLU A 102 -16.72 1.80 -7.59
CA GLU A 102 -15.34 2.31 -7.52
C GLU A 102 -14.46 1.55 -6.51
N ASP A 103 -14.97 1.23 -5.32
CA ASP A 103 -14.25 0.46 -4.30
C ASP A 103 -14.05 -0.99 -4.77
N GLN A 104 -15.05 -1.58 -5.44
CA GLN A 104 -14.92 -2.91 -6.06
C GLN A 104 -13.83 -2.94 -7.12
N VAL A 105 -13.77 -1.90 -7.96
CA VAL A 105 -12.74 -1.76 -8.99
C VAL A 105 -11.37 -1.65 -8.35
N LYS A 106 -11.19 -0.81 -7.33
CA LYS A 106 -9.89 -0.70 -6.63
C LYS A 106 -9.47 -2.02 -5.97
N ASP A 107 -10.38 -2.68 -5.25
CA ASP A 107 -10.14 -4.00 -4.65
C ASP A 107 -9.75 -5.04 -5.71
N ARG A 108 -10.36 -4.97 -6.90
CA ARG A 108 -10.03 -5.83 -8.04
C ARG A 108 -8.62 -5.55 -8.55
N LEU A 109 -8.23 -4.30 -8.73
CA LEU A 109 -6.88 -3.92 -9.17
C LEU A 109 -5.80 -4.34 -8.15
N TYR A 110 -6.06 -4.19 -6.85
CA TYR A 110 -5.16 -4.69 -5.79
C TYR A 110 -4.93 -6.21 -5.90
N LYS A 111 -6.01 -6.98 -6.14
CA LYS A 111 -5.91 -8.44 -6.32
C LYS A 111 -5.09 -8.80 -7.56
N ILE A 112 -5.23 -8.06 -8.65
CA ILE A 112 -4.46 -8.28 -9.89
C ILE A 112 -2.97 -7.99 -9.64
N ASN A 113 -2.64 -6.86 -9.00
CA ASN A 113 -1.26 -6.56 -8.61
C ASN A 113 -0.68 -7.62 -7.66
N ALA A 114 -1.47 -8.14 -6.73
CA ALA A 114 -1.02 -9.22 -5.85
C ALA A 114 -0.71 -10.51 -6.62
N LEU A 115 -1.53 -10.87 -7.61
CA LEU A 115 -1.23 -12.01 -8.50
C LEU A 115 0.05 -11.78 -9.31
N ALA A 116 0.29 -10.57 -9.79
CA ALA A 116 1.52 -10.22 -10.49
C ALA A 116 2.76 -10.29 -9.58
N VAL A 117 2.66 -9.84 -8.32
CA VAL A 117 3.74 -10.02 -7.33
C VAL A 117 4.08 -11.49 -7.17
N SER A 118 3.08 -12.35 -6.93
CA SER A 118 3.31 -13.79 -6.79
C SER A 118 3.94 -14.39 -8.04
N PHE A 119 3.44 -14.05 -9.24
CA PHE A 119 3.99 -14.52 -10.50
C PHE A 119 5.48 -14.19 -10.66
N TYR A 120 5.88 -12.94 -10.37
CA TYR A 120 7.27 -12.53 -10.48
C TYR A 120 8.15 -13.15 -9.40
N GLN A 121 7.63 -13.32 -8.19
CA GLN A 121 8.36 -13.96 -7.10
C GLN A 121 8.60 -15.44 -7.39
N ASP A 122 7.58 -16.17 -7.84
CA ASP A 122 7.69 -17.56 -8.26
C ASP A 122 8.70 -17.72 -9.40
N SER A 123 8.66 -16.80 -10.38
CA SER A 123 9.62 -16.76 -11.48
C SER A 123 11.06 -16.58 -10.99
N LEU A 124 11.31 -15.69 -10.01
CA LEU A 124 12.64 -15.46 -9.42
C LEU A 124 13.21 -16.70 -8.71
N PHE A 125 12.36 -17.46 -8.01
CA PHE A 125 12.76 -18.67 -7.29
C PHE A 125 12.69 -19.95 -8.14
N SER A 126 12.21 -19.87 -9.37
CA SER A 126 12.24 -20.97 -10.34
C SER A 126 13.63 -21.12 -11.00
N PRO A 127 13.91 -22.24 -11.68
CA PRO A 127 15.14 -22.38 -12.47
C PRO A 127 15.36 -21.26 -13.49
N LYS A 128 14.28 -20.68 -14.03
CA LYS A 128 14.35 -19.57 -14.99
C LYS A 128 14.83 -18.25 -14.36
N GLY A 129 14.75 -18.13 -13.04
CA GLY A 129 15.18 -16.98 -12.26
C GLY A 129 16.63 -17.06 -11.76
N GLU A 130 17.37 -18.14 -12.05
CA GLU A 130 18.71 -18.36 -11.51
C GLU A 130 19.67 -17.19 -11.81
N ARG A 131 19.66 -16.68 -13.04
CA ARG A 131 20.47 -15.50 -13.44
C ARG A 131 20.09 -14.26 -12.63
N ALA A 132 18.80 -14.06 -12.36
CA ALA A 132 18.29 -12.93 -11.59
C ALA A 132 18.66 -13.03 -10.10
N LEU A 133 18.55 -14.22 -9.54
CA LEU A 133 18.94 -14.46 -8.15
C LEU A 133 20.45 -14.32 -7.95
N SER A 134 21.25 -14.86 -8.88
CA SER A 134 22.71 -14.68 -8.90
C SER A 134 23.10 -13.20 -8.99
N TYR A 135 22.40 -12.44 -9.82
CA TYR A 135 22.59 -10.99 -9.93
C TYR A 135 22.33 -10.28 -8.59
N LEU A 136 21.22 -10.57 -7.92
CA LEU A 136 20.88 -9.99 -6.60
C LEU A 136 21.92 -10.36 -5.54
N ASN A 137 22.34 -11.63 -5.49
CA ASN A 137 23.36 -12.10 -4.56
C ASN A 137 24.71 -11.38 -4.76
N LYS A 138 25.15 -11.21 -6.01
CA LYS A 138 26.37 -10.44 -6.35
C LYS A 138 26.27 -8.97 -5.94
N ARG A 139 25.06 -8.44 -5.80
CA ARG A 139 24.79 -7.08 -5.32
C ARG A 139 24.61 -6.99 -3.80
N GLY A 140 24.83 -8.09 -3.07
CA GLY A 140 24.78 -8.12 -1.61
C GLY A 140 23.40 -8.36 -1.01
N PHE A 141 22.39 -8.66 -1.82
CA PHE A 141 21.04 -8.94 -1.31
C PHE A 141 21.00 -10.27 -0.57
N LYS A 142 20.60 -10.23 0.69
CA LYS A 142 20.32 -11.43 1.49
C LYS A 142 18.98 -12.03 1.09
N LYS A 143 18.85 -13.35 1.21
CA LYS A 143 17.63 -14.09 0.83
C LYS A 143 16.40 -13.63 1.62
N GLU A 144 16.61 -13.23 2.87
CA GLU A 144 15.59 -12.68 3.77
C GLU A 144 15.05 -11.37 3.20
N ALA A 145 15.93 -10.44 2.82
CA ALA A 145 15.55 -9.18 2.20
C ALA A 145 14.83 -9.38 0.86
N VAL A 146 15.31 -10.29 0.01
CA VAL A 146 14.65 -10.65 -1.27
C VAL A 146 13.19 -11.09 -1.02
N ARG A 147 12.95 -11.86 0.04
CA ARG A 147 11.59 -12.33 0.40
C ARG A 147 10.74 -11.24 1.05
N GLU A 148 11.31 -10.48 1.98
CA GLU A 148 10.62 -9.44 2.74
C GLU A 148 10.12 -8.29 1.86
N PHE A 149 10.96 -7.86 0.92
CA PHE A 149 10.62 -6.87 -0.10
C PHE A 149 9.83 -7.47 -1.27
N LYS A 150 9.62 -8.79 -1.26
CA LYS A 150 8.94 -9.56 -2.31
C LYS A 150 9.52 -9.33 -3.70
N LEU A 151 10.84 -9.24 -3.80
CA LEU A 151 11.50 -9.08 -5.10
C LEU A 151 11.14 -10.23 -6.03
N GLY A 152 11.08 -9.93 -7.32
CA GLY A 152 10.70 -10.88 -8.36
C GLY A 152 11.54 -10.76 -9.61
N TYR A 153 11.22 -11.57 -10.62
CA TYR A 153 11.87 -11.55 -11.91
C TYR A 153 10.85 -11.68 -13.05
N SER A 154 10.82 -10.70 -13.94
CA SER A 154 10.10 -10.81 -15.20
C SER A 154 10.98 -11.51 -16.23
N GLN A 155 10.50 -12.64 -16.76
CA GLN A 155 11.19 -13.36 -17.82
C GLN A 155 11.28 -12.48 -19.07
N ASP A 156 12.28 -12.75 -19.91
CA ASP A 156 12.39 -12.10 -21.21
C ASP A 156 11.42 -12.76 -22.21
N LYS A 157 10.12 -12.51 -21.99
CA LYS A 157 9.01 -12.97 -22.81
C LYS A 157 8.07 -11.81 -23.07
N TRP A 158 7.42 -11.82 -24.23
CA TRP A 158 6.53 -10.74 -24.63
C TRP A 158 5.19 -10.73 -23.87
N ASP A 159 4.70 -11.87 -23.39
CA ASP A 159 3.33 -12.01 -22.90
C ASP A 159 3.21 -12.95 -21.68
N GLY A 160 4.30 -13.18 -20.95
CA GLY A 160 4.34 -14.18 -19.87
C GLY A 160 3.34 -13.89 -18.74
N LEU A 161 3.33 -12.66 -18.24
CA LEU A 161 2.37 -12.20 -17.24
C LEU A 161 0.98 -12.04 -17.85
N PHE A 162 0.88 -11.47 -19.05
CA PHE A 162 -0.41 -11.27 -19.73
C PHE A 162 -1.17 -12.60 -19.90
N SER A 163 -0.50 -13.63 -20.41
CA SER A 163 -1.07 -14.97 -20.57
C SER A 163 -1.44 -15.60 -19.22
N TYR A 164 -0.60 -15.43 -18.19
CA TYR A 164 -0.86 -15.92 -16.84
C TYR A 164 -2.12 -15.29 -16.18
N LEU A 165 -2.32 -13.98 -16.35
CA LEU A 165 -3.48 -13.28 -15.79
C LEU A 165 -4.74 -13.55 -16.62
N SER A 166 -4.62 -13.58 -17.95
CA SER A 166 -5.73 -13.88 -18.86
C SER A 166 -6.28 -15.29 -18.62
N SER A 167 -5.41 -16.28 -18.38
CA SER A 167 -5.83 -17.65 -18.04
C SER A 167 -6.60 -17.75 -16.72
N ARG A 168 -6.64 -16.67 -15.92
CA ARG A 168 -7.39 -16.56 -14.66
C ARG A 168 -8.65 -15.69 -14.80
N GLY A 169 -9.07 -15.42 -16.05
CA GLY A 169 -10.28 -14.66 -16.35
C GLY A 169 -10.15 -13.17 -16.02
N ILE A 170 -8.94 -12.61 -16.00
CA ILE A 170 -8.72 -11.18 -15.84
C ILE A 170 -8.71 -10.55 -17.24
N SER A 171 -9.51 -9.52 -17.45
CA SER A 171 -9.61 -8.87 -18.77
C SER A 171 -8.36 -8.03 -19.08
N SER A 172 -8.02 -7.90 -20.36
CA SER A 172 -6.91 -7.06 -20.81
C SER A 172 -7.02 -5.61 -20.32
N LYS A 173 -8.24 -5.04 -20.29
CA LYS A 173 -8.52 -3.70 -19.77
C LYS A 173 -8.15 -3.56 -18.29
N GLU A 174 -8.44 -4.55 -17.45
CA GLU A 174 -8.07 -4.52 -16.03
C GLU A 174 -6.55 -4.66 -15.84
N ILE A 175 -5.89 -5.49 -16.64
CA ILE A 175 -4.43 -5.69 -16.60
C ILE A 175 -3.71 -4.40 -17.06
N GLU A 176 -4.22 -3.76 -18.11
CA GLU A 176 -3.72 -2.46 -18.60
C GLU A 176 -3.94 -1.35 -17.56
N ALA A 177 -5.09 -1.32 -16.90
CA ALA A 177 -5.38 -0.35 -15.83
C ALA A 177 -4.43 -0.48 -14.63
N CYS A 178 -3.85 -1.67 -14.40
CA CYS A 178 -2.77 -1.88 -13.41
C CYS A 178 -1.39 -1.42 -13.93
N GLY A 179 -1.29 -1.00 -15.19
CA GLY A 179 -0.04 -0.62 -15.85
C GLY A 179 0.87 -1.81 -16.16
N LEU A 180 0.35 -3.04 -16.18
CA LEU A 180 1.15 -4.27 -16.32
C LEU A 180 1.47 -4.64 -17.78
N ILE A 181 0.63 -4.20 -18.71
CA ILE A 181 0.77 -4.44 -20.15
C ILE A 181 0.73 -3.14 -20.94
N ILE A 182 1.13 -3.21 -22.20
CA ILE A 182 1.10 -2.11 -23.17
C ILE A 182 0.38 -2.61 -24.43
N PRO A 183 -0.61 -1.87 -24.97
CA PRO A 183 -1.23 -2.21 -26.24
C PRO A 183 -0.22 -2.04 -27.38
N ASN A 184 -0.28 -2.92 -28.37
CA ASN A 184 0.46 -2.78 -29.62
C ASN A 184 -0.44 -2.16 -30.70
N GLN A 185 0.16 -1.85 -31.86
CA GLN A 185 -0.56 -1.23 -32.99
C GLN A 185 -1.64 -2.13 -33.61
N THR A 186 -1.58 -3.44 -33.38
CA THR A 186 -2.51 -4.43 -33.95
C THR A 186 -3.65 -4.79 -32.99
N GLY A 187 -3.78 -4.12 -31.85
CA GLY A 187 -4.81 -4.37 -30.83
C GLY A 187 -4.53 -5.54 -29.87
N SER A 188 -3.34 -6.15 -29.94
CA SER A 188 -2.83 -7.11 -28.95
C SER A 188 -2.05 -6.39 -27.84
N TYR A 189 -1.56 -7.13 -26.85
CA TYR A 189 -0.85 -6.59 -25.70
C TYR A 189 0.47 -7.32 -25.46
N TYR A 190 1.41 -6.63 -24.82
CA TYR A 190 2.66 -7.22 -24.34
C TYR A 190 2.99 -6.73 -22.93
N ASP A 191 3.73 -7.55 -22.18
CA ASP A 191 4.18 -7.28 -20.82
C ASP A 191 5.06 -6.03 -20.78
N ARG A 192 4.75 -5.10 -19.87
CA ARG A 192 5.55 -3.88 -19.67
C ARG A 192 6.97 -4.20 -19.21
N PHE A 193 7.12 -5.21 -18.35
CA PHE A 193 8.40 -5.58 -17.75
C PHE A 193 8.89 -6.89 -18.35
N ARG A 194 10.08 -6.89 -18.94
CA ARG A 194 10.67 -8.07 -19.60
C ARG A 194 12.16 -8.14 -19.32
N GLY A 195 12.64 -9.32 -18.90
CA GLY A 195 14.05 -9.55 -18.58
C GLY A 195 14.57 -8.66 -17.44
N ARG A 196 13.77 -8.39 -16.40
CA ARG A 196 14.09 -7.42 -15.34
C ARG A 196 13.89 -7.99 -13.95
N ILE A 197 14.72 -7.56 -13.00
CA ILE A 197 14.42 -7.66 -11.57
C ILE A 197 13.23 -6.76 -11.28
N ILE A 198 12.24 -7.29 -10.56
CA ILE A 198 11.03 -6.59 -10.17
C ILE A 198 11.11 -6.20 -8.70
N PHE A 199 10.79 -4.94 -8.42
CA PHE A 199 10.67 -4.33 -7.11
C PHE A 199 9.20 -3.93 -6.92
N PRO A 200 8.36 -4.75 -6.27
CA PRO A 200 6.98 -4.36 -6.01
C PRO A 200 6.91 -3.13 -5.12
N ILE A 201 6.05 -2.18 -5.50
CA ILE A 201 5.79 -0.96 -4.75
C ILE A 201 4.49 -1.19 -3.98
N PHE A 202 4.55 -0.93 -2.68
CA PHE A 202 3.43 -1.12 -1.76
C PHE A 202 2.95 0.21 -1.20
N ASP A 203 1.65 0.30 -0.94
CA ASP A 203 1.09 1.37 -0.11
C ASP A 203 1.47 1.18 1.38
N GLN A 204 0.98 2.10 2.23
CA GLN A 204 1.24 2.08 3.67
C GLN A 204 0.65 0.87 4.42
N LEU A 205 -0.32 0.18 3.80
CA LEU A 205 -0.97 -1.03 4.30
C LEU A 205 -0.36 -2.31 3.71
N ARG A 206 0.78 -2.21 3.02
CA ARG A 206 1.47 -3.32 2.34
C ARG A 206 0.66 -3.97 1.21
N ARG A 207 -0.25 -3.22 0.57
CA ARG A 207 -0.94 -3.66 -0.65
C ARG A 207 -0.16 -3.24 -1.89
N PRO A 208 0.02 -4.13 -2.89
CA PRO A 208 0.82 -3.82 -4.06
C PRO A 208 0.06 -2.86 -4.99
N ILE A 209 0.71 -1.75 -5.32
CA ILE A 209 0.12 -0.66 -6.12
C ILE A 209 0.82 -0.47 -7.47
N GLY A 210 2.07 -0.90 -7.59
CA GLY A 210 2.85 -0.78 -8.81
C GLY A 210 4.18 -1.51 -8.70
N PHE A 211 5.07 -1.28 -9.66
CA PHE A 211 6.34 -1.99 -9.77
C PHE A 211 7.45 -1.06 -10.27
N GLY A 212 8.62 -1.16 -9.66
CA GLY A 212 9.88 -0.77 -10.26
C GLY A 212 10.52 -1.99 -10.93
N ALA A 213 11.31 -1.77 -11.98
CA ALA A 213 11.99 -2.85 -12.67
C ALA A 213 13.36 -2.45 -13.20
N ARG A 214 14.35 -3.32 -13.03
CA ARG A 214 15.75 -3.07 -13.39
C ARG A 214 16.27 -4.13 -14.35
N VAL A 215 16.95 -3.74 -15.42
CA VAL A 215 17.64 -4.71 -16.29
C VAL A 215 18.75 -5.43 -15.52
N LEU A 216 19.12 -6.63 -15.97
CA LEU A 216 20.24 -7.38 -15.39
C LEU A 216 21.55 -7.11 -16.13
N ASP A 217 21.47 -6.49 -17.30
CA ASP A 217 22.59 -6.20 -18.21
C ASP A 217 22.75 -4.68 -18.42
N ASN A 218 23.39 -4.30 -19.53
CA ASN A 218 23.66 -2.91 -19.89
C ASN A 218 22.54 -2.28 -20.73
N SER A 219 21.40 -2.95 -20.90
CA SER A 219 20.27 -2.43 -21.68
C SER A 219 19.69 -1.17 -21.05
N LEU A 220 19.23 -0.25 -21.89
CA LEU A 220 18.58 0.99 -21.46
C LEU A 220 17.07 0.94 -21.69
N PRO A 221 16.28 1.67 -20.88
CA PRO A 221 16.68 2.36 -19.65
C PRO A 221 16.97 1.37 -18.51
N LYS A 222 17.93 1.74 -17.64
CA LYS A 222 18.36 0.91 -16.49
C LYS A 222 17.20 0.56 -15.57
N TYR A 223 16.35 1.54 -15.27
CA TYR A 223 15.15 1.40 -14.47
C TYR A 223 13.92 1.87 -15.25
N ILE A 224 12.81 1.19 -15.02
CA ILE A 224 11.47 1.64 -15.40
C ILE A 224 10.53 1.44 -14.22
N ASN A 225 9.50 2.27 -14.13
CA ASN A 225 8.44 2.10 -13.16
C ASN A 225 7.11 1.85 -13.89
N SER A 226 6.12 1.34 -13.16
CA SER A 226 4.72 1.45 -13.55
C SER A 226 4.38 2.89 -13.93
N PRO A 227 3.49 3.11 -14.93
CA PRO A 227 2.92 4.42 -15.19
C PRO A 227 2.04 4.85 -14.00
N GLU A 228 1.59 6.10 -14.01
CA GLU A 228 0.54 6.54 -13.09
C GLU A 228 -0.72 5.69 -13.31
N THR A 229 -1.34 5.23 -12.22
CA THR A 229 -2.60 4.48 -12.22
C THR A 229 -3.52 5.01 -11.12
N SER A 230 -4.74 4.48 -11.02
CA SER A 230 -5.65 4.80 -9.91
C SER A 230 -5.14 4.33 -8.54
N LEU A 231 -4.17 3.40 -8.51
CA LEU A 231 -3.55 2.88 -7.28
C LEU A 231 -2.16 3.47 -7.03
N TYR A 232 -1.43 3.87 -8.06
CA TYR A 232 -0.04 4.30 -7.96
C TYR A 232 0.19 5.69 -8.52
N HIS A 233 0.63 6.57 -7.60
CA HIS A 233 1.08 7.92 -7.91
C HIS A 233 2.53 8.10 -7.45
N LYS A 234 3.48 8.22 -8.37
CA LYS A 234 4.92 8.22 -8.05
C LYS A 234 5.29 9.32 -7.05
N GLY A 235 4.74 10.52 -7.22
CA GLY A 235 5.01 11.67 -6.34
C GLY A 235 4.42 11.57 -4.93
N LYS A 236 3.58 10.57 -4.65
CA LYS A 236 2.90 10.39 -3.34
C LYS A 236 3.31 9.09 -2.64
N ASN A 237 4.31 8.37 -3.15
CA ASN A 237 4.71 7.08 -2.62
C ASN A 237 6.21 7.05 -2.32
N LEU A 238 6.57 6.50 -1.16
CA LEU A 238 7.94 6.23 -0.75
C LEU A 238 8.16 4.72 -0.68
N TYR A 239 9.08 4.22 -1.50
CA TYR A 239 9.43 2.80 -1.51
C TYR A 239 9.96 2.38 -0.12
N GLY A 240 9.53 1.21 0.35
CA GLY A 240 9.97 0.67 1.65
C GLY A 240 9.32 1.32 2.87
N LEU A 241 8.54 2.40 2.74
CA LEU A 241 7.92 3.08 3.89
C LEU A 241 7.06 2.13 4.74
N SER A 242 6.28 1.26 4.11
CA SER A 242 5.43 0.31 4.85
C SER A 242 6.20 -0.80 5.56
N LEU A 243 7.49 -0.99 5.24
CA LEU A 243 8.42 -1.87 5.95
C LEU A 243 9.11 -1.14 7.11
N SER A 244 9.46 0.14 6.92
CA SER A 244 10.30 0.89 7.86
C SER A 244 9.53 1.80 8.82
N LYS A 245 8.23 2.06 8.60
CA LYS A 245 7.44 3.05 9.35
C LYS A 245 7.49 2.86 10.87
N GLU A 246 7.49 1.63 11.37
CA GLU A 246 7.50 1.38 12.81
C GLU A 246 8.87 1.68 13.42
N GLU A 247 9.96 1.27 12.77
CA GLU A 247 11.32 1.58 13.25
C GLU A 247 11.65 3.07 13.12
N ILE A 248 11.18 3.73 12.05
CA ILE A 248 11.29 5.18 11.91
C ILE A 248 10.63 5.91 13.09
N ARG A 249 9.45 5.44 13.53
CA ARG A 249 8.75 6.00 14.69
C ARG A 249 9.50 5.75 15.99
N LYS A 250 10.00 4.54 16.22
CA LYS A 250 10.76 4.18 17.43
C LYS A 250 12.04 5.00 17.57
N GLU A 251 12.79 5.14 16.48
CA GLU A 251 14.07 5.85 16.44
C GLU A 251 13.90 7.37 16.25
N ASN A 252 12.68 7.83 15.95
CA ASN A 252 12.35 9.21 15.57
C ASN A 252 13.30 9.76 14.49
N LYS A 253 13.68 8.92 13.54
CA LYS A 253 14.69 9.19 12.52
C LYS A 253 14.41 8.37 11.27
N ALA A 254 14.62 8.98 10.10
CA ALA A 254 14.55 8.29 8.81
C ALA A 254 15.84 8.51 8.03
N LEU A 255 16.24 7.51 7.25
CA LEU A 255 17.26 7.63 6.22
C LEU A 255 16.56 7.60 4.85
N ILE A 256 16.81 8.61 4.04
CA ILE A 256 16.29 8.70 2.67
C ILE A 256 17.46 8.43 1.73
N VAL A 257 17.25 7.50 0.81
CA VAL A 257 18.23 7.07 -0.20
C VAL A 257 17.67 7.26 -1.61
N GLU A 258 18.51 7.15 -2.64
CA GLU A 258 18.14 7.51 -4.01
C GLU A 258 17.25 6.48 -4.71
N GLY A 259 17.44 5.19 -4.44
CA GLY A 259 16.70 4.16 -5.16
C GLY A 259 16.58 2.81 -4.46
N TYR A 260 15.93 1.87 -5.16
CA TYR A 260 15.55 0.55 -4.62
C TYR A 260 16.73 -0.35 -4.18
N LEU A 261 17.95 -0.03 -4.62
CA LEU A 261 19.13 -0.84 -4.35
C LEU A 261 19.98 -0.33 -3.18
N ASP A 262 19.77 0.92 -2.78
CA ASP A 262 20.49 1.57 -1.69
C ASP A 262 19.86 1.20 -0.35
#